data_AF-R5VVM1-F1
#
_entry.id   AF-R5VVM1-F1
#
_cell.length_a   1.000
_cell.length_b   1.000
_cell.length_c   1.000
_cell.angle_alpha   90.00
_cell.angle_beta   90.00
_cell.angle_gamma   90.00
#
_symmetry.space_group_name_H-M   'P 1'
#
loop_
_entity.id
_entity.type
_entity.pdbx_description
1 polymer ?
#
loop_
_entity_poly.entity_id
_entity_poly.type
_entity_poly.pdbx_seq_one_letter_code
_entity_poly.pdbx_strand_id
1 'polypeptide(L)'
;MGKRKKVVWIAFVIAILLVMALIAIVIYKKVAPSHVQANLNKLFELKAGEEAVLIDDELQDEKAIKADGYTYVPADMASAYLDNRIFVDRLEGVLAYTTSQGVIQARENAASYTLGKDTKETQEPVLRKIDKTYYVSLSFIKEHSSNYIQEYSNPSRMVVMTDRDKTHTFAVLSKDTDLRTGPGKRYPYWVEVSEGAKVLVETKTKEENGYTAVTTEDGITGYVPTDRLTQKKEGTWEFDSEPESFKQQTAGTKTVCLGWHQVTTEQSSKAIYSGISSAGAMNVIAPTWFSLSDNEGNFTSLADSGYVAQAHGAGKKVWGLVDDFKKGIKLSQVLGSTTSRTKLINGLVGKAIQYDLDGINIDFEHVTKDNAAAYLEFLRELTIKAHINELVISVDNYTPAAHNAFYNIKEQGKVVDYVILMAYDEHYQGSEESGSVSSLEFVKNGVASMVASVPKERVVAALPFYTRLWKESKSKGGKPTSQAYGMSAAETILKSHDTTAKWDDTTGQYFAQYKDGGYTYKIWLEEETSLGKKMDEVAKQKVAGFAFWKLGCERPATWSTIQKYCK
;
A
#
# COMPACT_ATOMS: atom_id res chain seq x y z
N MET A 1 90.92 30.01 3.14
CA MET A 1 90.05 29.64 4.29
C MET A 1 90.78 28.64 5.18
N GLY A 2 91.10 28.98 6.43
CA GLY A 2 91.85 28.08 7.34
C GLY A 2 91.09 26.77 7.61
N LYS A 3 91.79 25.66 7.84
CA LYS A 3 91.21 24.31 8.04
C LYS A 3 89.97 24.30 8.96
N ARG A 4 89.99 25.09 10.04
CA ARG A 4 88.85 25.27 10.98
C ARG A 4 87.60 25.89 10.34
N LYS A 5 87.75 26.92 9.50
CA LYS A 5 86.61 27.55 8.80
C LYS A 5 85.98 26.62 7.76
N LYS A 6 86.77 25.77 7.07
CA LYS A 6 86.23 24.75 6.15
C LYS A 6 85.37 23.71 6.88
N VAL A 7 85.80 23.23 8.04
CA VAL A 7 85.04 22.26 8.86
C VAL A 7 83.72 22.86 9.36
N VAL A 8 83.73 24.11 9.84
CA VAL A 8 82.51 24.81 10.28
C VAL A 8 81.53 25.04 9.13
N TRP A 9 82.04 25.40 7.94
CA TRP A 9 81.20 25.60 6.76
C TRP A 9 80.58 24.29 6.26
N ILE A 10 81.34 23.18 6.26
CA ILE A 10 80.83 21.85 5.94
C ILE A 10 79.75 21.42 6.94
N ALA A 11 79.97 21.61 8.24
CA ALA A 11 78.99 21.30 9.27
C ALA A 11 77.70 22.12 9.13
N PHE A 12 77.80 23.40 8.76
CA PHE A 12 76.66 24.27 8.49
C PHE A 12 75.84 23.82 7.27
N VAL A 13 76.50 23.42 6.18
CA VAL A 13 75.83 22.86 4.99
C VAL A 13 75.11 21.55 5.31
N ILE A 14 75.75 20.66 6.09
CA ILE A 14 75.12 19.40 6.54
C ILE A 14 73.88 19.69 7.39
N ALA A 15 73.93 20.66 8.30
CA ALA A 15 72.79 21.05 9.13
C ALA A 15 71.62 21.58 8.29
N ILE A 16 71.88 22.41 7.26
CA ILE A 16 70.85 22.89 6.34
C ILE A 16 70.23 21.75 5.54
N LEU A 17 71.04 20.81 5.03
CA LEU A 17 70.54 19.64 4.31
C LEU A 17 69.67 18.75 5.19
N LEU A 18 70.01 18.58 6.47
CA LEU A 18 69.19 17.85 7.44
C LEU A 18 67.86 18.56 7.71
N VAL A 19 67.86 19.89 7.84
CA VAL A 19 66.62 20.68 7.99
C VAL A 19 65.75 20.60 6.74
N MET A 20 66.33 20.70 5.54
CA MET A 20 65.59 20.52 4.29
C MET A 20 65.06 19.11 4.13
N ALA A 21 65.81 18.08 4.53
CA ALA A 21 65.35 16.70 4.54
C ALA A 21 64.20 16.51 5.53
N LEU A 22 64.27 17.09 6.73
CA LEU A 22 63.19 17.09 7.72
C LEU A 22 61.93 17.81 7.20
N ILE A 23 62.09 18.98 6.58
CA ILE A 23 60.99 19.71 5.93
C ILE A 23 60.39 18.88 4.80
N ALA A 24 61.22 18.26 3.95
CA ALA A 24 60.78 17.38 2.88
C ALA A 24 60.03 16.15 3.43
N ILE A 25 60.48 15.55 4.53
CA ILE A 25 59.79 14.44 5.21
C ILE A 25 58.44 14.90 5.79
N VAL A 26 58.38 16.09 6.39
CA VAL A 26 57.13 16.64 6.95
C VAL A 26 56.14 17.01 5.83
N ILE A 27 56.62 17.60 4.73
CA ILE A 27 55.81 17.89 3.54
C ILE A 27 55.34 16.58 2.91
N TYR A 28 56.22 15.61 2.75
CA TYR A 28 55.88 14.29 2.24
C TYR A 28 54.80 13.62 3.11
N LYS A 29 54.97 13.59 4.43
CA LYS A 29 53.93 13.08 5.35
C LYS A 29 52.62 13.87 5.29
N LYS A 30 52.64 15.17 4.96
CA LYS A 30 51.42 15.98 4.81
C LYS A 30 50.70 15.79 3.47
N VAL A 31 51.42 15.38 2.41
CA VAL A 31 50.92 15.36 1.02
C VAL A 31 50.81 13.93 0.44
N ALA A 32 51.48 12.95 1.04
CA ALA A 32 51.52 11.57 0.55
C ALA A 32 50.13 10.91 0.60
N PRO A 33 49.78 10.08 -0.40
CA PRO A 33 48.60 9.23 -0.33
C PRO A 33 48.68 8.26 0.86
N SER A 34 47.52 7.94 1.43
CA SER A 34 47.40 6.80 2.34
C SER A 34 47.30 5.52 1.53
N HIS A 35 48.10 4.53 1.93
CA HIS A 35 48.05 3.13 1.46
C HIS A 35 47.50 2.20 2.55
N VAL A 36 46.88 2.75 3.59
CA VAL A 36 46.26 1.96 4.66
C VAL A 36 44.90 1.48 4.17
N GLN A 37 44.73 0.17 4.12
CA GLN A 37 43.41 -0.43 3.94
C GLN A 37 42.63 -0.36 5.26
N ALA A 38 41.44 0.20 5.22
CA ALA A 38 40.51 0.20 6.35
C ALA A 38 39.87 -1.19 6.49
N ASN A 39 39.51 -1.54 7.73
CA ASN A 39 38.82 -2.81 7.98
C ASN A 39 37.36 -2.69 7.53
N LEU A 40 37.03 -3.33 6.41
CA LEU A 40 35.70 -3.31 5.82
C LEU A 40 34.64 -3.94 6.74
N ASN A 41 35.01 -4.89 7.61
CA ASN A 41 34.08 -5.46 8.60
C ASN A 41 33.60 -4.41 9.62
N LYS A 42 34.39 -3.34 9.86
CA LYS A 42 33.95 -2.23 10.72
C LYS A 42 32.88 -1.36 10.07
N LEU A 43 32.79 -1.35 8.74
CA LEU A 43 31.77 -0.57 8.03
C LEU A 43 30.36 -1.09 8.30
N PHE A 44 30.23 -2.41 8.47
CA PHE A 44 28.94 -3.08 8.59
C PHE A 44 28.62 -3.57 10.01
N GLU A 45 29.59 -3.48 10.93
CA GLU A 45 29.45 -3.82 12.36
C GLU A 45 28.90 -5.24 12.63
N LEU A 46 29.27 -6.21 11.81
CA LEU A 46 28.73 -7.57 11.85
C LEU A 46 29.28 -8.41 13.00
N LYS A 47 28.40 -9.18 13.64
CA LYS A 47 28.75 -10.30 14.53
C LYS A 47 28.88 -11.61 13.73
N ALA A 48 29.38 -12.65 14.39
CA ALA A 48 29.49 -13.98 13.78
C ALA A 48 28.10 -14.49 13.38
N GLY A 49 27.96 -14.88 12.10
CA GLY A 49 26.70 -15.36 11.54
C GLY A 49 25.73 -14.27 11.07
N GLU A 50 26.04 -12.99 11.27
CA GLU A 50 25.25 -11.88 10.73
C GLU A 50 25.69 -11.54 9.30
N GLU A 51 24.74 -11.02 8.53
CA GLU A 51 24.92 -10.56 7.16
C GLU A 51 24.31 -9.16 7.01
N ALA A 52 25.09 -8.22 6.49
CA ALA A 52 24.61 -6.86 6.26
C ALA A 52 23.55 -6.85 5.15
N VAL A 53 22.53 -6.02 5.31
CA VAL A 53 21.49 -5.84 4.30
C VAL A 53 21.54 -4.39 3.83
N LEU A 54 21.72 -4.21 2.52
CA LEU A 54 21.59 -2.92 1.86
C LEU A 54 20.35 -2.96 0.98
N ILE A 55 19.44 -2.03 1.17
CA ILE A 55 18.21 -1.89 0.36
C ILE A 55 18.25 -0.52 -0.30
N ASP A 56 18.20 -0.49 -1.64
CA ASP A 56 18.24 0.73 -2.46
C ASP A 56 19.39 1.68 -2.09
N ASP A 57 20.59 1.10 -1.92
CA ASP A 57 21.84 1.74 -1.47
C ASP A 57 21.91 2.14 0.01
N GLU A 58 20.88 1.86 0.81
CA GLU A 58 20.83 2.20 2.23
C GLU A 58 21.11 0.99 3.12
N LEU A 59 22.15 1.11 3.96
CA LEU A 59 22.49 0.10 4.97
C LEU A 59 21.41 0.05 6.05
N GLN A 60 20.86 -1.13 6.27
CA GLN A 60 19.84 -1.37 7.29
C GLN A 60 20.47 -1.65 8.66
N ASP A 61 19.80 -1.20 9.72
CA ASP A 61 20.20 -1.48 11.11
C ASP A 61 20.05 -2.97 11.44
N GLU A 62 18.90 -3.54 11.10
CA GLU A 62 18.65 -4.97 11.21
C GLU A 62 19.51 -5.76 10.21
N LYS A 63 19.94 -6.96 10.61
CA LYS A 63 20.83 -7.81 9.82
C LYS A 63 20.10 -9.10 9.42
N ALA A 64 20.45 -9.64 8.26
CA ALA A 64 20.16 -11.02 7.94
C ALA A 64 21.08 -11.94 8.75
N ILE A 65 20.74 -13.22 8.81
CA ILE A 65 21.53 -14.22 9.52
C ILE A 65 21.83 -15.41 8.62
N LYS A 66 22.97 -16.06 8.85
CA LYS A 66 23.28 -17.38 8.29
C LYS A 66 22.96 -18.46 9.32
N ALA A 67 22.07 -19.37 8.95
CA ALA A 67 21.72 -20.55 9.76
C ALA A 67 21.71 -21.79 8.88
N ASP A 68 22.39 -22.85 9.31
CA ASP A 68 22.50 -24.14 8.61
C ASP A 68 22.98 -24.04 7.15
N GLY A 69 23.83 -23.04 6.86
CA GLY A 69 24.38 -22.81 5.51
C GLY A 69 23.50 -21.93 4.61
N TYR A 70 22.34 -21.49 5.08
CA TYR A 70 21.40 -20.64 4.32
C TYR A 70 21.26 -19.25 4.93
N THR A 71 20.97 -18.26 4.09
CA THR A 71 20.72 -16.88 4.50
C THR A 71 19.23 -16.68 4.80
N TYR A 72 18.93 -16.02 5.91
CA TYR A 72 17.59 -15.78 6.44
C TYR A 72 17.41 -14.30 6.75
N VAL A 73 16.36 -13.71 6.19
CA VAL A 73 16.03 -12.28 6.35
C VAL A 73 14.94 -12.14 7.43
N PRO A 74 15.04 -11.19 8.39
CA PRO A 74 13.96 -10.91 9.32
C PRO A 74 12.63 -10.72 8.59
N ALA A 75 11.57 -11.40 9.03
CA ALA A 75 10.30 -11.42 8.30
C ALA A 75 9.66 -10.03 8.19
N ASP A 76 9.82 -9.18 9.21
CA ASP A 76 9.30 -7.80 9.18
C ASP A 76 10.04 -6.94 8.16
N MET A 77 11.38 -7.08 8.06
CA MET A 77 12.17 -6.43 7.00
C MET A 77 11.78 -6.95 5.62
N ALA A 78 11.65 -8.28 5.46
CA ALA A 78 11.29 -8.88 4.19
C ALA A 78 9.90 -8.39 3.71
N SER A 79 8.93 -8.33 4.61
CA SER A 79 7.59 -7.82 4.34
C SER A 79 7.58 -6.32 4.01
N ALA A 80 8.34 -5.52 4.75
CA ALA A 80 8.35 -4.07 4.58
C ALA A 80 9.05 -3.61 3.30
N TYR A 81 10.17 -4.25 2.95
CA TYR A 81 11.09 -3.72 1.94
C TYR A 81 11.24 -4.59 0.71
N LEU A 82 11.10 -5.91 0.84
CA LEU A 82 11.36 -6.84 -0.26
C LEU A 82 10.05 -7.19 -0.98
N ASP A 83 9.07 -7.68 -0.24
CA ASP A 83 7.76 -8.01 -0.81
C ASP A 83 6.68 -8.02 0.26
N ASN A 84 5.72 -7.10 0.16
CA ASN A 84 4.61 -6.96 1.10
C ASN A 84 3.58 -8.11 1.05
N ARG A 85 3.79 -9.10 0.18
CA ARG A 85 3.06 -10.38 0.17
C ARG A 85 3.61 -11.37 1.18
N ILE A 86 4.80 -11.12 1.75
CA ILE A 86 5.33 -11.90 2.86
C ILE A 86 4.50 -11.57 4.11
N PHE A 87 3.61 -12.49 4.48
CA PHE A 87 2.76 -12.35 5.65
C PHE A 87 3.01 -13.51 6.63
N VAL A 88 3.44 -13.20 7.86
CA VAL A 88 3.61 -14.22 8.91
C VAL A 88 2.44 -14.17 9.87
N ASP A 89 1.64 -15.23 9.87
CA ASP A 89 0.72 -15.55 10.95
C ASP A 89 1.51 -15.94 12.19
N ARG A 90 1.61 -15.00 13.13
CA ARG A 90 2.31 -15.16 14.40
C ARG A 90 1.49 -15.92 15.45
N LEU A 91 0.19 -16.15 15.22
CA LEU A 91 -0.66 -16.94 16.11
C LEU A 91 -0.42 -18.44 15.89
N GLU A 92 -0.16 -18.83 14.64
CA GLU A 92 0.01 -20.24 14.25
C GLU A 92 1.42 -20.60 13.78
N GLY A 93 2.31 -19.61 13.62
CA GLY A 93 3.68 -19.82 13.13
C GLY A 93 3.70 -20.26 11.68
N VAL A 94 2.97 -19.54 10.82
CA VAL A 94 2.79 -19.88 9.40
C VAL A 94 3.11 -18.66 8.54
N LEU A 95 3.96 -18.84 7.53
CA LEU A 95 4.11 -17.88 6.45
C LEU A 95 2.99 -18.15 5.44
N ALA A 96 2.21 -17.13 5.10
CA ALA A 96 1.35 -17.12 3.94
C ALA A 96 1.94 -16.17 2.89
N TYR A 97 1.96 -16.61 1.64
CA TYR A 97 2.44 -15.82 0.51
C TYR A 97 1.58 -16.09 -0.71
N THR A 98 0.73 -15.13 -1.07
CA THR A 98 -0.19 -15.27 -2.19
C THR A 98 0.47 -14.96 -3.53
N THR A 99 0.33 -15.88 -4.49
CA THR A 99 0.78 -15.77 -5.90
C THR A 99 -0.42 -15.84 -6.84
N SER A 100 -0.22 -15.56 -8.13
CA SER A 100 -1.26 -15.75 -9.14
C SER A 100 -1.70 -17.21 -9.31
N GLN A 101 -0.89 -18.18 -8.88
CA GLN A 101 -1.17 -19.61 -8.98
C GLN A 101 -1.84 -20.19 -7.74
N GLY A 102 -1.84 -19.47 -6.62
CA GLY A 102 -2.30 -19.98 -5.34
C GLY A 102 -1.58 -19.37 -4.15
N VAL A 103 -1.96 -19.83 -2.96
CA VAL A 103 -1.37 -19.40 -1.70
C VAL A 103 -0.30 -20.40 -1.30
N ILE A 104 0.92 -19.91 -1.10
CA ILE A 104 2.00 -20.67 -0.49
C ILE A 104 1.85 -20.57 1.03
N GLN A 105 1.86 -21.72 1.72
CA GLN A 105 1.88 -21.77 3.17
C GLN A 105 3.04 -22.61 3.69
N ALA A 106 3.91 -21.99 4.50
CA ALA A 106 5.06 -22.67 5.11
C ALA A 106 4.98 -22.58 6.63
N ARG A 107 5.01 -23.74 7.31
CA ARG A 107 5.04 -23.78 8.78
C ARG A 107 6.44 -23.50 9.30
N GLU A 108 6.51 -22.89 10.47
CA GLU A 108 7.78 -22.61 11.12
C GLU A 108 8.65 -23.88 11.24
N ASN A 109 9.91 -23.75 10.84
CA ASN A 109 10.95 -24.77 10.86
C ASN A 109 10.67 -26.03 10.01
N ALA A 110 9.61 -26.05 9.21
CA ALA A 110 9.36 -27.13 8.25
C ALA A 110 10.13 -26.87 6.95
N ALA A 111 10.88 -27.88 6.48
CA ALA A 111 11.55 -27.87 5.18
C ALA A 111 10.59 -28.28 4.05
N SER A 112 9.37 -27.74 4.09
CA SER A 112 8.35 -27.91 3.07
C SER A 112 7.33 -26.79 3.16
N TYR A 113 6.61 -26.58 2.06
CA TYR A 113 5.47 -25.67 2.00
C TYR A 113 4.34 -26.29 1.17
N THR A 114 3.12 -25.81 1.35
CA THR A 114 2.00 -26.14 0.48
C THR A 114 1.76 -25.02 -0.53
N LEU A 115 1.41 -25.37 -1.76
CA LEU A 115 0.85 -24.45 -2.75
C LEU A 115 -0.55 -24.97 -3.11
N GLY A 116 -1.58 -24.33 -2.56
CA GLY A 116 -2.93 -24.86 -2.63
C GLY A 116 -3.04 -26.22 -1.91
N LYS A 117 -3.19 -27.31 -2.67
CA LYS A 117 -3.29 -28.68 -2.12
C LYS A 117 -1.98 -29.48 -2.22
N ASP A 118 -1.02 -28.99 -3.00
CA ASP A 118 0.21 -29.71 -3.27
C ASP A 118 1.26 -29.37 -2.24
N THR A 119 1.96 -30.38 -1.72
CA THR A 119 3.11 -30.20 -0.83
C THR A 119 4.41 -30.24 -1.65
N LYS A 120 5.31 -29.29 -1.40
CA LYS A 120 6.65 -29.23 -1.97
C LYS A 120 7.68 -29.25 -0.86
N GLU A 121 8.63 -30.18 -0.97
CA GLU A 121 9.79 -30.23 -0.08
C GLU A 121 10.83 -29.20 -0.51
N THR A 122 11.53 -28.61 0.46
CA THR A 122 12.60 -27.63 0.26
C THR A 122 13.90 -28.11 0.92
N GLN A 123 15.04 -27.53 0.54
CA GLN A 123 16.33 -27.91 1.14
C GLN A 123 16.51 -27.32 2.54
N GLU A 124 15.82 -26.22 2.81
CA GLU A 124 15.82 -25.49 4.05
C GLU A 124 14.39 -25.05 4.44
N PRO A 125 14.10 -24.83 5.73
CA PRO A 125 12.83 -24.25 6.12
C PRO A 125 12.61 -22.87 5.51
N VAL A 126 11.46 -22.67 4.89
CA VAL A 126 11.08 -21.36 4.29
C VAL A 126 10.88 -20.31 5.38
N LEU A 127 10.17 -20.68 6.46
CA LEU A 127 9.99 -19.85 7.65
C LEU A 127 10.78 -20.45 8.80
N ARG A 128 11.61 -19.65 9.46
CA ARG A 128 12.28 -20.02 10.70
C ARG A 128 11.90 -19.11 11.83
N LYS A 129 11.94 -19.67 13.04
CA LYS A 129 11.82 -18.92 14.28
C LYS A 129 13.07 -19.13 15.12
N ILE A 130 13.78 -18.04 15.39
CA ILE A 130 14.93 -18.03 16.28
C ILE A 130 14.60 -17.07 17.42
N ASP A 131 14.60 -17.59 18.64
CA ASP A 131 14.06 -16.93 19.82
C ASP A 131 12.63 -16.43 19.62
N LYS A 132 12.45 -15.11 19.44
CA LYS A 132 11.14 -14.46 19.24
C LYS A 132 10.96 -13.87 17.85
N THR A 133 11.97 -13.99 16.99
CA THR A 133 11.98 -13.37 15.66
C THR A 133 11.74 -14.43 14.59
N TYR A 134 10.84 -14.10 13.67
CA TYR A 134 10.62 -14.89 12.46
C TYR A 134 11.56 -14.42 11.36
N TYR A 135 12.11 -15.36 10.61
CA TYR A 135 12.97 -15.11 9.46
C TYR A 135 12.47 -15.92 8.26
N VAL A 136 12.64 -15.37 7.07
CA VAL A 136 12.25 -15.99 5.80
C VAL A 136 13.52 -16.35 5.02
N SER A 137 13.54 -17.53 4.40
CA SER A 137 14.66 -17.97 3.56
C SER A 137 14.89 -16.99 2.41
N LEU A 138 16.15 -16.59 2.21
CA LEU A 138 16.52 -15.76 1.08
C LEU A 138 16.28 -16.45 -0.27
N SER A 139 16.46 -17.78 -0.34
CA SER A 139 16.18 -18.54 -1.57
C SER A 139 14.72 -18.41 -1.97
N PHE A 140 13.81 -18.50 -0.99
CA PHE A 140 12.38 -18.32 -1.20
C PHE A 140 12.06 -16.90 -1.67
N ILE A 141 12.68 -15.88 -1.06
CA ILE A 141 12.51 -14.48 -1.48
C ILE A 141 13.02 -14.28 -2.91
N LYS A 142 14.18 -14.82 -3.27
CA LYS A 142 14.73 -14.74 -4.63
C LYS A 142 13.87 -15.45 -5.67
N GLU A 143 13.22 -16.55 -5.30
CA GLU A 143 12.34 -17.31 -6.20
C GLU A 143 11.05 -16.56 -6.53
N HIS A 144 10.50 -15.80 -5.58
CA HIS A 144 9.15 -15.24 -5.70
C HIS A 144 9.07 -13.72 -5.77
N SER A 145 10.05 -13.02 -5.23
CA SER A 145 10.15 -11.57 -5.34
C SER A 145 10.87 -11.20 -6.63
N SER A 146 10.40 -10.15 -7.30
CA SER A 146 11.01 -9.65 -8.53
C SER A 146 12.08 -8.60 -8.23
N ASN A 147 12.87 -8.78 -7.17
CA ASN A 147 13.90 -7.82 -6.78
C ASN A 147 15.27 -8.23 -7.33
N TYR A 148 16.15 -7.25 -7.55
CA TYR A 148 17.56 -7.57 -7.70
C TYR A 148 18.12 -7.90 -6.32
N ILE A 149 18.70 -9.10 -6.15
CA ILE A 149 19.26 -9.53 -4.87
C ILE A 149 20.57 -10.27 -5.12
N GLN A 150 21.68 -9.69 -4.69
CA GLN A 150 23.00 -10.31 -4.80
C GLN A 150 23.67 -10.42 -3.44
N GLU A 151 24.23 -11.61 -3.16
CA GLU A 151 25.01 -11.89 -1.96
C GLU A 151 26.50 -11.75 -2.26
N TYR A 152 27.25 -11.21 -1.31
CA TYR A 152 28.69 -10.99 -1.38
C TYR A 152 29.37 -11.50 -0.12
N SER A 153 30.62 -11.95 -0.30
CA SER A 153 31.49 -12.37 0.80
C SER A 153 32.55 -11.30 1.08
N ASN A 154 33.07 -11.30 2.31
CA ASN A 154 34.16 -10.42 2.78
C ASN A 154 33.87 -8.91 2.67
N PRO A 155 33.08 -8.34 3.60
CA PRO A 155 32.25 -9.00 4.62
C PRO A 155 30.97 -9.59 4.04
N SER A 156 30.31 -10.47 4.80
CA SER A 156 29.01 -11.04 4.42
C SER A 156 27.97 -9.93 4.29
N ARG A 157 27.41 -9.76 3.09
CA ARG A 157 26.39 -8.74 2.83
C ARG A 157 25.52 -9.14 1.66
N MET A 158 24.29 -8.63 1.66
CA MET A 158 23.38 -8.68 0.53
C MET A 158 23.03 -7.26 0.08
N VAL A 159 23.02 -7.07 -1.24
CA VAL A 159 22.53 -5.85 -1.88
C VAL A 159 21.19 -6.17 -2.53
N VAL A 160 20.20 -5.37 -2.20
CA VAL A 160 18.84 -5.48 -2.70
C VAL A 160 18.45 -4.18 -3.36
N MET A 161 17.97 -4.24 -4.60
CA MET A 161 17.27 -3.12 -5.23
C MET A 161 15.81 -3.50 -5.41
N THR A 162 14.91 -2.64 -4.98
CA THR A 162 13.45 -2.85 -5.04
C THR A 162 12.75 -1.66 -5.70
N ASP A 163 13.32 -0.45 -5.64
CA ASP A 163 12.79 0.72 -6.34
C ASP A 163 13.14 0.68 -7.83
N ARG A 164 12.14 0.34 -8.64
CA ARG A 164 12.24 0.26 -10.10
C ARG A 164 12.21 1.61 -10.80
N ASP A 165 11.71 2.64 -10.13
CA ASP A 165 11.52 3.97 -10.69
C ASP A 165 12.66 4.93 -10.28
N LYS A 166 13.46 4.57 -9.27
CA LYS A 166 14.64 5.33 -8.84
C LYS A 166 15.65 5.45 -9.98
N THR A 167 15.92 6.69 -10.36
CA THR A 167 16.98 7.01 -11.32
C THR A 167 18.30 7.18 -10.59
N HIS A 168 19.31 6.46 -11.06
CA HIS A 168 20.69 6.53 -10.59
C HIS A 168 21.58 7.15 -11.66
N THR A 169 22.67 7.80 -11.23
CA THR A 169 23.75 8.20 -12.15
C THR A 169 24.82 7.12 -12.11
N PHE A 170 24.97 6.36 -13.19
CA PHE A 170 26.02 5.36 -13.33
C PHE A 170 27.26 5.97 -13.96
N ALA A 171 28.43 5.49 -13.56
CA ALA A 171 29.73 5.81 -14.17
C ALA A 171 30.62 4.58 -14.23
N VAL A 172 31.62 4.62 -15.10
CA VAL A 172 32.62 3.56 -15.27
C VAL A 172 33.99 4.09 -14.87
N LEU A 173 34.71 3.33 -14.05
CA LEU A 173 36.08 3.67 -13.64
C LEU A 173 37.05 3.50 -14.81
N SER A 174 37.81 4.55 -15.10
CA SER A 174 38.77 4.58 -16.21
C SER A 174 40.08 3.83 -15.93
N LYS A 175 40.30 3.35 -14.70
CA LYS A 175 41.42 2.51 -14.26
C LYS A 175 41.21 2.03 -12.82
N ASP A 176 42.04 1.08 -12.38
CA ASP A 176 42.12 0.62 -10.99
C ASP A 176 42.21 1.81 -10.02
N THR A 177 41.35 1.81 -9.01
CA THR A 177 41.14 2.94 -8.12
C THR A 177 40.87 2.49 -6.68
N ASP A 178 41.62 3.04 -5.74
CA ASP A 178 41.32 2.95 -4.31
C ASP A 178 39.98 3.64 -3.99
N LEU A 179 38.98 2.89 -3.55
CA LEU A 179 37.74 3.44 -2.99
C LEU A 179 38.01 3.93 -1.57
N ARG A 180 38.04 5.25 -1.38
CA ARG A 180 38.50 5.86 -0.12
C ARG A 180 37.39 6.07 0.89
N THR A 181 37.73 6.03 2.18
CA THR A 181 36.78 6.27 3.27
C THR A 181 36.36 7.73 3.41
N GLY A 182 36.99 8.64 2.66
CA GLY A 182 36.67 10.07 2.65
C GLY A 182 37.24 10.79 1.42
N PRO A 183 36.86 12.05 1.21
CA PRO A 183 37.14 12.80 -0.02
C PRO A 183 38.59 13.28 -0.10
N GLY A 184 39.51 12.37 -0.41
CA GLY A 184 40.90 12.72 -0.65
C GLY A 184 41.87 11.55 -0.57
N LYS A 185 43.03 11.70 -1.24
CA LYS A 185 44.10 10.69 -1.26
C LYS A 185 44.70 10.31 0.11
N ARG A 186 44.41 11.06 1.18
CA ARG A 186 44.95 10.80 2.53
C ARG A 186 44.05 9.89 3.37
N TYR A 187 42.80 9.72 2.96
CA TYR A 187 41.92 8.79 3.64
C TYR A 187 42.38 7.35 3.34
N PRO A 188 42.31 6.45 4.35
CA PRO A 188 42.39 5.02 4.10
C PRO A 188 41.42 4.60 2.98
N TYR A 189 41.67 3.45 2.37
CA TYR A 189 40.78 2.90 1.37
C TYR A 189 40.06 1.67 1.90
N TRP A 190 38.82 1.47 1.48
CA TRP A 190 38.03 0.28 1.77
C TRP A 190 38.55 -0.91 0.97
N VAL A 191 38.53 -0.74 -0.35
CA VAL A 191 38.82 -1.76 -1.34
C VAL A 191 39.40 -1.08 -2.59
N GLU A 192 40.18 -1.82 -3.35
CA GLU A 192 40.59 -1.41 -4.69
C GLU A 192 39.53 -1.87 -5.69
N VAL A 193 39.04 -0.96 -6.53
CA VAL A 193 38.01 -1.23 -7.53
C VAL A 193 38.65 -1.21 -8.91
N SER A 194 38.46 -2.28 -9.66
CA SER A 194 39.12 -2.49 -10.95
C SER A 194 38.69 -1.49 -12.02
N GLU A 195 39.56 -1.28 -13.00
CA GLU A 195 39.23 -0.64 -14.26
C GLU A 195 37.97 -1.26 -14.90
N GLY A 196 37.11 -0.42 -15.45
CA GLY A 196 35.87 -0.86 -16.11
C GLY A 196 34.73 -1.17 -15.15
N ALA A 197 34.94 -1.18 -13.83
CA ALA A 197 33.87 -1.37 -12.87
C ALA A 197 32.85 -0.24 -12.94
N LYS A 198 31.57 -0.61 -12.90
CA LYS A 198 30.44 0.31 -12.84
C LYS A 198 30.19 0.71 -11.39
N VAL A 199 29.91 1.99 -11.17
CA VAL A 199 29.62 2.57 -9.85
C VAL A 199 28.45 3.54 -9.94
N LEU A 200 27.72 3.68 -8.85
CA LEU A 200 26.65 4.64 -8.67
C LEU A 200 27.24 5.93 -8.10
N VAL A 201 27.02 7.05 -8.78
CA VAL A 201 27.51 8.36 -8.35
C VAL A 201 26.50 9.00 -7.42
N GLU A 202 26.93 9.37 -6.21
CA GLU A 202 26.09 10.12 -5.28
C GLU A 202 26.03 11.59 -5.71
N THR A 203 24.88 12.01 -6.23
CA THR A 203 24.69 13.34 -6.83
C THR A 203 24.31 14.41 -5.82
N LYS A 204 23.86 14.04 -4.61
CA LYS A 204 23.52 14.98 -3.53
C LYS A 204 24.76 15.48 -2.79
N THR A 205 25.84 14.69 -2.80
CA THR A 205 27.11 15.06 -2.19
C THR A 205 27.96 15.81 -3.20
N LYS A 206 28.41 17.03 -2.83
CA LYS A 206 29.30 17.82 -3.70
C LYS A 206 30.67 17.18 -3.78
N GLU A 207 31.31 17.31 -4.95
CA GLU A 207 32.74 17.01 -5.09
C GLU A 207 33.55 17.78 -4.04
N GLU A 208 34.46 17.09 -3.38
CA GLU A 208 35.38 17.69 -2.41
C GLU A 208 36.80 17.17 -2.67
N ASN A 209 37.78 18.09 -2.70
CA ASN A 209 39.20 17.79 -2.93
C ASN A 209 39.49 17.00 -4.23
N GLY A 210 38.66 17.13 -5.26
CA GLY A 210 38.77 16.37 -6.51
C GLY A 210 38.26 14.93 -6.41
N TYR A 211 37.47 14.61 -5.38
CA TYR A 211 36.88 13.30 -5.15
C TYR A 211 35.35 13.39 -5.13
N THR A 212 34.72 12.40 -5.74
CA THR A 212 33.27 12.23 -5.79
C THR A 212 32.87 11.00 -4.97
N ALA A 213 31.77 11.11 -4.22
CA ALA A 213 31.19 9.98 -3.51
C ALA A 213 30.53 9.01 -4.49
N VAL A 214 30.79 7.72 -4.31
CA VAL A 214 30.23 6.64 -5.13
C VAL A 214 29.88 5.43 -4.27
N THR A 215 28.93 4.64 -4.74
CA THR A 215 28.63 3.30 -4.22
C THR A 215 28.95 2.28 -5.31
N THR A 216 29.72 1.25 -4.96
CA THR A 216 29.99 0.12 -5.86
C THR A 216 28.75 -0.76 -6.02
N GLU A 217 28.65 -1.55 -7.10
CA GLU A 217 27.49 -2.45 -7.31
C GLU A 217 27.35 -3.51 -6.21
N ASP A 218 28.42 -3.79 -5.47
CA ASP A 218 28.44 -4.66 -4.30
C ASP A 218 28.20 -3.90 -2.97
N GLY A 219 27.75 -2.65 -3.03
CA GLY A 219 27.20 -1.93 -1.88
C GLY A 219 28.24 -1.28 -0.96
N ILE A 220 29.44 -0.96 -1.45
CA ILE A 220 30.47 -0.25 -0.65
C ILE A 220 30.48 1.22 -1.04
N THR A 221 30.12 2.08 -0.09
CA THR A 221 30.15 3.53 -0.28
C THR A 221 31.50 4.11 0.10
N GLY A 222 32.04 4.96 -0.78
CA GLY A 222 33.30 5.66 -0.55
C GLY A 222 33.52 6.77 -1.55
N TYR A 223 34.77 7.17 -1.72
CA TYR A 223 35.17 8.30 -2.55
C TYR A 223 36.24 7.88 -3.56
N VAL A 224 36.05 8.27 -4.81
CA VAL A 224 37.02 8.08 -5.89
C VAL A 224 37.39 9.42 -6.52
N PRO A 225 38.58 9.57 -7.13
CA PRO A 225 38.93 10.78 -7.84
C PRO A 225 37.95 11.04 -8.99
N THR A 226 37.44 12.27 -9.12
CA THR A 226 36.41 12.60 -10.13
C THR A 226 36.91 12.32 -11.56
N ASP A 227 38.20 12.50 -11.82
CA ASP A 227 38.83 12.25 -13.13
C ASP A 227 38.82 10.76 -13.56
N ARG A 228 38.44 9.84 -12.66
CA ARG A 228 38.28 8.41 -12.95
C ARG A 228 36.89 8.06 -13.44
N LEU A 229 35.89 8.90 -13.19
CA LEU A 229 34.49 8.62 -13.50
C LEU A 229 34.19 9.01 -14.95
N THR A 230 34.12 8.01 -15.81
CA THR A 230 33.81 8.16 -17.24
C THR A 230 32.43 7.60 -17.56
N GLN A 231 31.94 7.85 -18.79
CA GLN A 231 30.68 7.29 -19.29
C GLN A 231 29.47 7.52 -18.36
N LYS A 232 29.39 8.72 -17.78
CA LYS A 232 28.29 9.09 -16.88
C LYS A 232 26.96 9.02 -17.61
N LYS A 233 26.02 8.23 -17.10
CA LYS A 233 24.70 8.04 -17.69
C LYS A 233 23.65 7.89 -16.59
N GLU A 234 22.52 8.56 -16.75
CA GLU A 234 21.34 8.35 -15.93
C GLU A 234 20.56 7.12 -16.42
N GLY A 235 20.05 6.33 -15.48
CA GLY A 235 19.22 5.17 -15.76
C GLY A 235 18.63 4.58 -14.49
N THR A 236 17.73 3.61 -14.65
CA THR A 236 17.18 2.81 -13.56
C THR A 236 18.02 1.55 -13.36
N TRP A 237 17.82 0.87 -12.23
CA TRP A 237 18.36 -0.47 -12.04
C TRP A 237 17.73 -1.47 -13.02
N GLU A 238 18.47 -2.51 -13.40
CA GLU A 238 17.98 -3.59 -14.25
C GLU A 238 17.50 -4.76 -13.38
N PHE A 239 16.33 -5.31 -13.68
CA PHE A 239 15.70 -6.38 -12.91
C PHE A 239 15.48 -7.61 -13.80
N ASP A 240 15.70 -8.80 -13.25
CA ASP A 240 15.66 -10.07 -14.00
C ASP A 240 14.24 -10.57 -14.29
N SER A 241 13.23 -10.03 -13.61
CA SER A 241 11.83 -10.44 -13.73
C SER A 241 10.87 -9.26 -13.52
N GLU A 242 9.63 -9.42 -13.94
CA GLU A 242 8.55 -8.46 -13.69
C GLU A 242 7.80 -8.79 -12.39
N PRO A 243 7.21 -7.80 -11.69
CA PRO A 243 6.36 -8.05 -10.53
C PRO A 243 5.17 -8.97 -10.85
N GLU A 244 4.76 -9.77 -9.87
CA GLU A 244 3.55 -10.59 -9.97
C GLU A 244 2.33 -9.71 -10.28
N SER A 245 1.46 -10.20 -11.17
CA SER A 245 0.22 -9.52 -11.56
C SER A 245 -0.97 -10.45 -11.39
N PHE A 246 -1.98 -9.97 -10.67
CA PHE A 246 -3.25 -10.68 -10.50
C PHE A 246 -4.20 -10.32 -11.64
N LYS A 247 -4.62 -11.34 -12.39
CA LYS A 247 -5.63 -11.17 -13.45
C LYS A 247 -6.95 -10.80 -12.80
N GLN A 248 -7.58 -9.74 -13.30
CA GLN A 248 -8.89 -9.31 -12.80
C GLN A 248 -10.03 -9.92 -13.60
N GLN A 249 -11.13 -10.19 -12.90
CA GLN A 249 -12.44 -10.46 -13.44
C GLN A 249 -13.16 -9.16 -13.79
N THR A 250 -14.21 -9.28 -14.60
CA THR A 250 -15.05 -8.16 -14.99
C THR A 250 -16.47 -8.39 -14.51
N ALA A 251 -17.20 -7.31 -14.22
CA ALA A 251 -18.64 -7.37 -13.96
C ALA A 251 -19.46 -7.76 -15.21
N GLY A 252 -18.79 -7.99 -16.37
CA GLY A 252 -19.44 -8.29 -17.65
C GLY A 252 -20.13 -7.07 -18.27
N THR A 253 -19.85 -5.87 -17.75
CA THR A 253 -20.44 -4.61 -18.19
C THR A 253 -19.35 -3.58 -18.44
N LYS A 254 -19.64 -2.59 -19.30
CA LYS A 254 -18.69 -1.52 -19.61
C LYS A 254 -18.51 -0.54 -18.45
N THR A 255 -19.58 -0.30 -17.71
CA THR A 255 -19.61 0.63 -16.58
C THR A 255 -20.36 -0.01 -15.44
N VAL A 256 -19.68 -0.24 -14.31
CA VAL A 256 -20.34 -0.77 -13.11
C VAL A 256 -21.33 0.28 -12.60
N CYS A 257 -22.57 -0.13 -12.35
CA CYS A 257 -23.59 0.69 -11.71
C CYS A 257 -24.19 -0.11 -10.56
N LEU A 258 -23.64 0.10 -9.38
CA LEU A 258 -23.94 -0.67 -8.18
C LEU A 258 -24.94 0.07 -7.28
N GLY A 259 -25.88 -0.65 -6.68
CA GLY A 259 -26.72 -0.13 -5.60
C GLY A 259 -26.69 -1.04 -4.39
N TRP A 260 -26.36 -0.51 -3.22
CA TRP A 260 -26.44 -1.31 -1.99
C TRP A 260 -27.87 -1.39 -1.49
N HIS A 261 -28.31 -2.62 -1.20
CA HIS A 261 -29.60 -2.88 -0.59
C HIS A 261 -29.39 -3.28 0.87
N GLN A 262 -29.74 -2.37 1.79
CA GLN A 262 -29.62 -2.67 3.21
C GLN A 262 -30.68 -3.69 3.64
N VAL A 263 -30.22 -4.89 3.98
CA VAL A 263 -30.99 -6.03 4.46
C VAL A 263 -30.56 -6.30 5.91
N THR A 264 -31.50 -6.18 6.86
CA THR A 264 -31.18 -6.31 8.30
C THR A 264 -31.92 -7.47 8.97
N THR A 265 -32.84 -8.13 8.26
CA THR A 265 -33.67 -9.22 8.75
C THR A 265 -33.90 -10.29 7.68
N GLU A 266 -34.22 -11.52 8.09
CA GLU A 266 -34.67 -12.58 7.17
C GLU A 266 -35.95 -12.23 6.40
N GLN A 267 -36.79 -11.33 6.94
CA GLN A 267 -37.97 -10.86 6.22
C GLN A 267 -37.57 -9.94 5.07
N SER A 268 -36.66 -9.00 5.32
CA SER A 268 -36.13 -8.11 4.29
C SER A 268 -35.30 -8.83 3.23
N SER A 269 -34.69 -9.99 3.55
CA SER A 269 -33.92 -10.74 2.56
C SER A 269 -34.78 -11.44 1.51
N LYS A 270 -36.07 -11.69 1.80
CA LYS A 270 -37.03 -12.29 0.87
C LYS A 270 -37.66 -11.29 -0.10
N ALA A 271 -37.48 -9.99 0.15
CA ALA A 271 -38.02 -8.93 -0.68
C ALA A 271 -36.87 -8.23 -1.43
N ILE A 272 -36.83 -8.37 -2.75
CA ILE A 272 -35.91 -7.58 -3.57
C ILE A 272 -36.26 -6.09 -3.46
N TYR A 273 -35.26 -5.24 -3.72
CA TYR A 273 -35.47 -3.79 -3.79
C TYR A 273 -36.68 -3.45 -4.68
N SER A 274 -37.70 -2.81 -4.10
CA SER A 274 -38.99 -2.59 -4.77
C SER A 274 -38.90 -1.66 -5.98
N GLY A 275 -37.89 -0.79 -6.05
CA GLY A 275 -37.63 0.08 -7.19
C GLY A 275 -36.75 -0.52 -8.27
N ILE A 276 -36.44 -1.82 -8.22
CA ILE A 276 -35.54 -2.48 -9.19
C ILE A 276 -35.99 -2.30 -10.65
N SER A 277 -37.30 -2.22 -10.91
CA SER A 277 -37.86 -1.97 -12.23
C SER A 277 -37.61 -0.56 -12.75
N SER A 278 -37.50 0.42 -11.85
CA SER A 278 -37.18 1.82 -12.18
C SER A 278 -35.67 2.05 -12.28
N ALA A 279 -34.88 1.20 -11.62
CA ALA A 279 -33.42 1.20 -11.63
C ALA A 279 -32.83 0.54 -12.90
N GLY A 280 -33.23 1.03 -14.08
CA GLY A 280 -32.81 0.49 -15.38
C GLY A 280 -31.29 0.50 -15.57
N ALA A 281 -30.63 1.60 -15.17
CA ALA A 281 -29.20 1.81 -15.28
C ALA A 281 -28.35 0.94 -14.34
N MET A 282 -28.92 0.51 -13.21
CA MET A 282 -28.23 -0.36 -12.25
C MET A 282 -27.95 -1.71 -12.90
N ASN A 283 -26.75 -2.25 -12.75
CA ASN A 283 -26.41 -3.58 -13.25
C ASN A 283 -25.87 -4.51 -12.17
N VAL A 284 -25.51 -3.97 -11.00
CA VAL A 284 -25.11 -4.73 -9.81
C VAL A 284 -25.99 -4.31 -8.63
N ILE A 285 -26.52 -5.26 -7.88
CA ILE A 285 -27.16 -5.04 -6.58
C ILE A 285 -26.33 -5.70 -5.49
N ALA A 286 -26.03 -4.95 -4.43
CA ALA A 286 -25.18 -5.41 -3.33
C ALA A 286 -25.97 -5.48 -2.01
N PRO A 287 -26.60 -6.61 -1.69
CA PRO A 287 -27.31 -6.77 -0.42
C PRO A 287 -26.35 -6.98 0.77
N THR A 288 -26.63 -6.32 1.91
CA THR A 288 -25.86 -6.45 3.17
C THR A 288 -26.17 -7.78 3.86
N TRP A 289 -25.61 -8.87 3.35
CA TRP A 289 -26.03 -10.23 3.74
C TRP A 289 -25.13 -10.93 4.73
N PHE A 290 -23.85 -10.62 4.73
CA PHE A 290 -22.88 -11.31 5.55
C PHE A 290 -22.32 -10.35 6.62
N SER A 291 -22.16 -10.83 7.84
CA SER A 291 -21.55 -10.06 8.93
C SER A 291 -20.73 -10.98 9.80
N LEU A 292 -19.49 -10.59 10.12
CA LEU A 292 -18.61 -11.36 10.99
C LEU A 292 -19.30 -11.65 12.32
N SER A 293 -19.34 -12.91 12.73
CA SER A 293 -20.07 -13.33 13.92
C SER A 293 -19.18 -13.58 15.13
N ASP A 294 -17.89 -13.88 14.92
CA ASP A 294 -16.91 -14.16 15.97
C ASP A 294 -15.47 -14.00 15.47
N ASN A 295 -14.51 -14.37 16.33
CA ASN A 295 -13.08 -14.23 16.07
C ASN A 295 -12.45 -15.49 15.43
N GLU A 296 -13.25 -16.52 15.14
CA GLU A 296 -12.83 -17.80 14.54
C GLU A 296 -13.23 -17.92 13.06
N GLY A 297 -13.52 -16.79 12.41
CA GLY A 297 -13.84 -16.71 10.98
C GLY A 297 -15.26 -17.18 10.62
N ASN A 298 -16.20 -17.24 11.58
CA ASN A 298 -17.61 -17.45 11.24
C ASN A 298 -18.31 -16.12 10.91
N PHE A 299 -19.41 -16.22 10.17
CA PHE A 299 -20.28 -15.08 9.84
C PHE A 299 -21.74 -15.50 9.82
N THR A 300 -22.64 -14.53 10.05
CA THR A 300 -24.08 -14.71 9.83
C THR A 300 -24.43 -14.46 8.36
N SER A 301 -25.45 -15.12 7.84
CA SER A 301 -25.88 -14.99 6.44
C SER A 301 -27.38 -14.74 6.35
N LEU A 302 -27.75 -13.68 5.62
CA LEU A 302 -29.13 -13.38 5.22
C LEU A 302 -29.39 -13.69 3.73
N ALA A 303 -28.44 -14.32 3.03
CA ALA A 303 -28.57 -14.67 1.62
C ALA A 303 -29.80 -15.54 1.33
N ASP A 304 -30.48 -15.24 0.23
CA ASP A 304 -31.73 -15.89 -0.19
C ASP A 304 -31.71 -16.16 -1.70
N SER A 305 -31.96 -17.40 -2.12
CA SER A 305 -31.91 -17.78 -3.54
C SER A 305 -33.08 -17.22 -4.36
N GLY A 306 -34.22 -16.98 -3.73
CA GLY A 306 -35.36 -16.32 -4.37
C GLY A 306 -35.06 -14.86 -4.71
N TYR A 307 -34.33 -14.17 -3.83
CA TYR A 307 -33.80 -12.84 -4.10
C TYR A 307 -32.84 -12.85 -5.30
N VAL A 308 -31.88 -13.77 -5.32
CA VAL A 308 -30.90 -13.86 -6.42
C VAL A 308 -31.59 -14.13 -7.74
N ALA A 309 -32.51 -15.10 -7.78
CA ALA A 309 -33.27 -15.42 -8.99
C ALA A 309 -34.10 -14.22 -9.50
N GLN A 310 -34.68 -13.41 -8.61
CA GLN A 310 -35.38 -12.18 -8.99
C GLN A 310 -34.42 -11.12 -9.54
N ALA A 311 -33.24 -10.96 -8.94
CA ALA A 311 -32.22 -10.00 -9.40
C ALA A 311 -31.70 -10.39 -10.79
N HIS A 312 -31.34 -11.66 -10.98
CA HIS A 312 -30.91 -12.20 -12.27
C HIS A 312 -32.02 -12.11 -13.33
N GLY A 313 -33.27 -12.41 -12.96
CA GLY A 313 -34.43 -12.23 -13.84
C GLY A 313 -34.66 -10.77 -14.27
N ALA A 314 -34.22 -9.81 -13.45
CA ALA A 314 -34.19 -8.39 -13.78
C ALA A 314 -32.88 -7.94 -14.47
N GLY A 315 -32.01 -8.88 -14.84
CA GLY A 315 -30.72 -8.62 -15.50
C GLY A 315 -29.66 -7.99 -14.60
N LYS A 316 -29.79 -8.12 -13.27
CA LYS A 316 -28.84 -7.56 -12.29
C LYS A 316 -27.93 -8.65 -11.75
N LYS A 317 -26.65 -8.34 -11.64
CA LYS A 317 -25.65 -9.15 -10.93
C LYS A 317 -25.79 -8.95 -9.42
N VAL A 318 -25.52 -9.99 -8.63
CA VAL A 318 -25.63 -9.93 -7.16
C VAL A 318 -24.27 -10.06 -6.52
N TRP A 319 -23.84 -9.02 -5.80
CA TRP A 319 -22.60 -9.04 -5.01
C TRP A 319 -22.94 -9.05 -3.53
N GLY A 320 -22.76 -10.18 -2.84
CA GLY A 320 -23.07 -10.26 -1.41
C GLY A 320 -22.08 -9.44 -0.59
N LEU A 321 -22.55 -8.41 0.12
CA LEU A 321 -21.71 -7.60 0.99
C LEU A 321 -21.42 -8.35 2.31
N VAL A 322 -20.16 -8.29 2.75
CA VAL A 322 -19.70 -8.77 4.07
C VAL A 322 -19.12 -7.63 4.91
N ASP A 323 -19.63 -7.45 6.13
CA ASP A 323 -19.21 -6.40 7.07
C ASP A 323 -18.48 -6.92 8.32
N ASP A 324 -17.76 -6.03 8.99
CA ASP A 324 -17.09 -6.24 10.28
C ASP A 324 -17.76 -5.48 11.45
N PHE A 325 -19.04 -5.12 11.34
CA PHE A 325 -19.68 -4.14 12.23
C PHE A 325 -20.16 -4.70 13.55
N LYS A 326 -20.17 -6.02 13.70
CA LYS A 326 -20.55 -6.66 14.96
C LYS A 326 -19.58 -6.27 16.07
N LYS A 327 -20.12 -5.86 17.22
CA LYS A 327 -19.31 -5.55 18.40
C LYS A 327 -18.54 -6.79 18.89
N GLY A 328 -17.28 -6.58 19.28
CA GLY A 328 -16.43 -7.62 19.87
C GLY A 328 -15.55 -8.37 18.86
N ILE A 329 -15.71 -8.09 17.57
CA ILE A 329 -14.85 -8.61 16.51
C ILE A 329 -13.44 -8.01 16.64
N LYS A 330 -12.43 -8.87 16.55
CA LYS A 330 -11.01 -8.52 16.52
C LYS A 330 -10.41 -9.02 15.22
N LEU A 331 -10.28 -8.13 14.23
CA LEU A 331 -9.70 -8.50 12.93
C LEU A 331 -8.28 -9.07 13.03
N SER A 332 -7.50 -8.69 14.05
CA SER A 332 -6.19 -9.30 14.31
C SER A 332 -6.26 -10.78 14.66
N GLN A 333 -7.40 -11.27 15.18
CA GLN A 333 -7.64 -12.70 15.42
C GLN A 333 -8.25 -13.35 14.17
N VAL A 334 -9.31 -12.74 13.60
CA VAL A 334 -10.02 -13.29 12.42
C VAL A 334 -9.09 -13.43 11.22
N LEU A 335 -8.37 -12.35 10.88
CA LEU A 335 -7.55 -12.27 9.69
C LEU A 335 -6.09 -12.62 9.98
N GLY A 336 -5.63 -12.47 11.22
CA GLY A 336 -4.26 -12.82 11.61
C GLY A 336 -3.99 -14.33 11.63
N SER A 337 -5.00 -15.13 12.01
CA SER A 337 -4.95 -16.60 12.01
C SER A 337 -5.23 -17.15 10.63
N THR A 338 -4.32 -17.96 10.10
CA THR A 338 -4.43 -18.65 8.82
C THR A 338 -5.63 -19.59 8.82
N THR A 339 -5.88 -20.28 9.94
CA THR A 339 -7.05 -21.15 10.10
C THR A 339 -8.36 -20.36 10.02
N SER A 340 -8.48 -19.26 10.78
CA SER A 340 -9.69 -18.43 10.83
C SER A 340 -9.95 -17.71 9.51
N ARG A 341 -8.90 -17.14 8.90
CA ARG A 341 -8.95 -16.47 7.60
C ARG A 341 -9.35 -17.44 6.49
N THR A 342 -8.73 -18.62 6.43
CA THR A 342 -9.10 -19.68 5.46
C THR A 342 -10.55 -20.12 5.63
N LYS A 343 -11.03 -20.25 6.87
CA LYS A 343 -12.42 -20.62 7.16
C LYS A 343 -13.40 -19.55 6.69
N LEU A 344 -13.12 -18.27 6.94
CA LEU A 344 -13.93 -17.16 6.45
C LEU A 344 -13.98 -17.16 4.92
N ILE A 345 -12.84 -17.25 4.24
CA ILE A 345 -12.73 -17.28 2.77
C ILE A 345 -13.55 -18.43 2.18
N ASN A 346 -13.34 -19.65 2.69
CA ASN A 346 -14.07 -20.83 2.20
C ASN A 346 -15.58 -20.71 2.45
N GLY A 347 -15.97 -20.14 3.59
CA GLY A 347 -17.38 -19.91 3.90
C GLY A 347 -18.02 -18.88 2.97
N LEU A 348 -17.38 -17.73 2.73
CA LEU A 348 -17.88 -16.69 1.83
C LEU A 348 -18.00 -17.19 0.39
N VAL A 349 -16.95 -17.82 -0.15
CA VAL A 349 -16.97 -18.40 -1.51
C VAL A 349 -18.00 -19.54 -1.58
N GLY A 350 -18.08 -20.38 -0.55
CA GLY A 350 -19.08 -21.45 -0.48
C GLY A 350 -20.52 -20.93 -0.50
N LYS A 351 -20.80 -19.83 0.19
CA LYS A 351 -22.10 -19.15 0.14
C LYS A 351 -22.35 -18.51 -1.21
N ALA A 352 -21.36 -17.86 -1.80
CA ALA A 352 -21.48 -17.29 -3.13
C ALA A 352 -21.89 -18.36 -4.16
N ILE A 353 -21.24 -19.52 -4.15
CA ILE A 353 -21.60 -20.66 -5.01
C ILE A 353 -23.00 -21.21 -4.66
N GLN A 354 -23.29 -21.40 -3.38
CA GLN A 354 -24.57 -21.98 -2.93
C GLN A 354 -25.77 -21.17 -3.42
N TYR A 355 -25.66 -19.83 -3.42
CA TYR A 355 -26.75 -18.92 -3.76
C TYR A 355 -26.65 -18.36 -5.19
N ASP A 356 -25.69 -18.81 -6.00
CA ASP A 356 -25.46 -18.32 -7.36
C ASP A 356 -25.15 -16.81 -7.43
N LEU A 357 -24.28 -16.35 -6.53
CA LEU A 357 -23.83 -14.95 -6.53
C LEU A 357 -22.81 -14.72 -7.63
N ASP A 358 -22.76 -13.50 -8.14
CA ASP A 358 -21.80 -13.08 -9.17
C ASP A 358 -20.53 -12.46 -8.56
N GLY A 359 -20.56 -12.17 -7.26
CA GLY A 359 -19.43 -11.58 -6.57
C GLY A 359 -19.64 -11.38 -5.08
N ILE A 360 -18.61 -10.86 -4.43
CA ILE A 360 -18.56 -10.53 -3.02
C ILE A 360 -18.05 -9.09 -2.89
N ASN A 361 -18.71 -8.30 -2.06
CA ASN A 361 -18.32 -6.92 -1.74
C ASN A 361 -17.84 -6.88 -0.28
N ILE A 362 -16.61 -6.40 -0.06
CA ILE A 362 -15.97 -6.38 1.26
C ILE A 362 -16.10 -4.98 1.85
N ASP A 363 -16.79 -4.87 2.99
CA ASP A 363 -17.05 -3.62 3.70
C ASP A 363 -16.49 -3.70 5.13
N PHE A 364 -15.16 -3.77 5.23
CA PHE A 364 -14.45 -3.84 6.52
C PHE A 364 -13.96 -2.45 6.89
N GLU A 365 -14.65 -1.82 7.83
CA GLU A 365 -14.42 -0.43 8.22
C GLU A 365 -13.57 -0.30 9.50
N HIS A 366 -13.43 -1.37 10.29
CA HIS A 366 -12.69 -1.37 11.56
C HIS A 366 -11.24 -1.90 11.41
N VAL A 367 -10.66 -1.85 10.21
CA VAL A 367 -9.23 -2.13 9.99
C VAL A 367 -8.40 -1.09 10.72
N THR A 368 -7.33 -1.56 11.38
CA THR A 368 -6.37 -0.72 12.08
C THR A 368 -4.97 -0.98 11.54
N LYS A 369 -4.02 -0.09 11.87
CA LYS A 369 -2.61 -0.27 11.49
C LYS A 369 -2.05 -1.66 11.88
N ASP A 370 -2.46 -2.19 13.02
CA ASP A 370 -1.96 -3.46 13.55
C ASP A 370 -2.48 -4.70 12.80
N ASN A 371 -3.61 -4.58 12.09
CA ASN A 371 -4.22 -5.70 11.37
C ASN A 371 -4.27 -5.49 9.84
N ALA A 372 -3.81 -4.34 9.35
CA ALA A 372 -3.82 -4.01 7.93
C ALA A 372 -3.09 -5.03 7.04
N ALA A 373 -1.93 -5.54 7.47
CA ALA A 373 -1.21 -6.58 6.72
C ALA A 373 -2.02 -7.87 6.60
N ALA A 374 -2.72 -8.26 7.67
CA ALA A 374 -3.60 -9.43 7.67
C ALA A 374 -4.84 -9.22 6.80
N TYR A 375 -5.35 -7.99 6.74
CA TYR A 375 -6.44 -7.61 5.84
C TYR A 375 -6.04 -7.70 4.37
N LEU A 376 -4.86 -7.19 4.00
CA LEU A 376 -4.35 -7.33 2.64
C LEU A 376 -4.14 -8.79 2.25
N GLU A 377 -3.62 -9.62 3.15
CA GLU A 377 -3.47 -11.05 2.87
C GLU A 377 -4.83 -11.74 2.69
N PHE A 378 -5.83 -11.39 3.51
CA PHE A 378 -7.21 -11.85 3.31
C PHE A 378 -7.75 -11.49 1.93
N LEU A 379 -7.58 -10.24 1.47
CA LEU A 379 -8.03 -9.82 0.15
C LEU A 379 -7.34 -10.61 -0.97
N ARG A 380 -6.04 -10.88 -0.85
CA ARG A 380 -5.29 -11.69 -1.83
C ARG A 380 -5.79 -13.13 -1.88
N GLU A 381 -5.84 -13.80 -0.74
CA GLU A 381 -6.28 -15.20 -0.65
C GLU A 381 -7.74 -15.35 -1.10
N LEU A 382 -8.62 -14.43 -0.68
CA LEU A 382 -10.02 -14.40 -1.11
C LEU A 382 -10.13 -14.25 -2.62
N THR A 383 -9.41 -13.28 -3.20
CA THR A 383 -9.49 -12.99 -4.64
C THR A 383 -9.07 -14.19 -5.48
N ILE A 384 -7.94 -14.83 -5.14
CA ILE A 384 -7.50 -16.05 -5.82
C ILE A 384 -8.58 -17.14 -5.74
N LYS A 385 -9.15 -17.35 -4.55
CA LYS A 385 -10.17 -18.38 -4.35
C LYS A 385 -11.48 -18.07 -5.09
N ALA A 386 -11.88 -16.80 -5.12
CA ALA A 386 -13.08 -16.31 -5.78
C ALA A 386 -12.95 -16.41 -7.31
N HIS A 387 -11.80 -16.02 -7.87
CA HIS A 387 -11.55 -16.06 -9.31
C HIS A 387 -11.57 -17.46 -9.91
N ILE A 388 -11.19 -18.49 -9.14
CA ILE A 388 -11.34 -19.90 -9.54
C ILE A 388 -12.82 -20.27 -9.78
N ASN A 389 -13.74 -19.57 -9.12
CA ASN A 389 -15.19 -19.78 -9.22
C ASN A 389 -15.88 -18.65 -10.00
N GLU A 390 -15.14 -17.89 -10.80
CA GLU A 390 -15.65 -16.80 -11.66
C GLU A 390 -16.39 -15.68 -10.89
N LEU A 391 -16.08 -15.52 -9.60
CA LEU A 391 -16.65 -14.50 -8.73
C LEU A 391 -15.85 -13.19 -8.81
N VAL A 392 -16.56 -12.07 -8.87
CA VAL A 392 -15.99 -10.71 -8.75
C VAL A 392 -15.78 -10.33 -7.28
N ILE A 393 -14.65 -9.71 -6.96
CA ILE A 393 -14.34 -9.12 -5.66
C ILE A 393 -14.29 -7.60 -5.76
N SER A 394 -15.08 -6.94 -4.93
CA SER A 394 -15.00 -5.50 -4.73
C SER A 394 -14.74 -5.16 -3.26
N VAL A 395 -14.13 -4.02 -3.00
CA VAL A 395 -13.80 -3.58 -1.64
C VAL A 395 -14.13 -2.10 -1.44
N ASP A 396 -14.83 -1.80 -0.37
CA ASP A 396 -15.26 -0.46 -0.01
C ASP A 396 -14.15 0.23 0.80
N ASN A 397 -13.82 1.47 0.43
CA ASN A 397 -12.76 2.25 1.09
C ASN A 397 -13.19 3.70 1.30
N TYR A 398 -12.70 4.27 2.40
CA TYR A 398 -12.75 5.70 2.65
C TYR A 398 -11.97 6.50 1.61
N THR A 399 -12.20 7.82 1.61
CA THR A 399 -11.33 8.75 0.88
C THR A 399 -9.89 8.62 1.37
N PRO A 400 -8.90 8.50 0.46
CA PRO A 400 -7.49 8.35 0.84
C PRO A 400 -7.00 9.52 1.69
N ALA A 401 -6.42 9.23 2.84
CA ALA A 401 -5.88 10.22 3.77
C ALA A 401 -4.69 9.66 4.55
N ALA A 402 -3.86 10.54 5.15
CA ALA A 402 -2.69 10.11 5.91
C ALA A 402 -3.04 9.18 7.08
N HIS A 403 -4.18 9.41 7.75
CA HIS A 403 -4.59 8.65 8.92
C HIS A 403 -5.11 7.24 8.60
N ASN A 404 -5.52 6.96 7.35
CA ASN A 404 -6.00 5.65 6.90
C ASN A 404 -5.08 4.99 5.85
N ALA A 405 -3.89 5.54 5.61
CA ALA A 405 -2.92 5.03 4.63
C ALA A 405 -2.53 3.56 4.84
N PHE A 406 -2.70 3.03 6.06
CA PHE A 406 -2.48 1.61 6.37
C PHE A 406 -3.41 0.67 5.60
N TYR A 407 -4.58 1.10 5.11
CA TYR A 407 -5.41 0.28 4.20
C TYR A 407 -4.68 -0.10 2.91
N ASN A 408 -3.66 0.66 2.52
CA ASN A 408 -2.83 0.42 1.35
C ASN A 408 -3.64 0.13 0.08
N ILE A 409 -4.48 1.09 -0.30
CA ILE A 409 -5.38 0.97 -1.46
C ILE A 409 -4.66 0.70 -2.78
N LYS A 410 -3.38 1.10 -2.89
CA LYS A 410 -2.54 0.79 -4.06
C LYS A 410 -2.35 -0.72 -4.21
N GLU A 411 -2.12 -1.43 -3.11
CA GLU A 411 -2.00 -2.88 -3.12
C GLU A 411 -3.36 -3.57 -3.32
N GLN A 412 -4.42 -3.06 -2.69
CA GLN A 412 -5.78 -3.55 -2.98
C GLN A 412 -6.08 -3.45 -4.48
N GLY A 413 -5.76 -2.30 -5.09
CA GLY A 413 -5.97 -2.01 -6.50
C GLY A 413 -5.16 -2.87 -7.46
N LYS A 414 -4.11 -3.58 -7.00
CA LYS A 414 -3.39 -4.60 -7.79
C LYS A 414 -4.07 -5.97 -7.74
N VAL A 415 -4.82 -6.24 -6.66
CA VAL A 415 -5.33 -7.55 -6.29
C VAL A 415 -6.79 -7.71 -6.68
N VAL A 416 -7.69 -6.87 -6.16
CA VAL A 416 -9.15 -7.01 -6.35
C VAL A 416 -9.63 -6.45 -7.70
N ASP A 417 -10.85 -6.82 -8.08
CA ASP A 417 -11.44 -6.40 -9.36
C ASP A 417 -11.88 -4.94 -9.34
N TYR A 418 -12.50 -4.50 -8.23
CA TYR A 418 -12.94 -3.11 -8.04
C TYR A 418 -12.63 -2.58 -6.65
N VAL A 419 -12.08 -1.37 -6.59
CA VAL A 419 -11.96 -0.57 -5.38
C VAL A 419 -13.05 0.51 -5.41
N ILE A 420 -13.97 0.44 -4.46
CA ILE A 420 -15.10 1.36 -4.36
C ILE A 420 -14.74 2.48 -3.38
N LEU A 421 -14.66 3.71 -3.88
CA LEU A 421 -14.52 4.90 -3.07
C LEU A 421 -15.88 5.27 -2.48
N MET A 422 -16.02 5.22 -1.16
CA MET A 422 -17.14 5.80 -0.42
C MET A 422 -17.03 7.33 -0.41
N ALA A 423 -17.45 8.00 -1.50
CA ALA A 423 -17.39 9.45 -1.64
C ALA A 423 -18.57 10.16 -0.94
N TYR A 424 -18.86 9.71 0.27
CA TYR A 424 -19.86 10.26 1.19
C TYR A 424 -19.36 10.18 2.63
N ASP A 425 -20.20 10.66 3.55
CA ASP A 425 -19.86 10.87 4.96
C ASP A 425 -18.64 11.79 5.16
N GLU A 426 -18.52 12.81 4.29
CA GLU A 426 -17.63 13.98 4.53
C GLU A 426 -17.94 14.60 5.90
N HIS A 427 -19.23 14.73 6.21
CA HIS A 427 -19.72 15.00 7.56
C HIS A 427 -20.75 13.92 7.95
N TYR A 428 -20.56 13.30 9.11
CA TYR A 428 -21.31 12.14 9.59
C TYR A 428 -21.78 12.35 11.04
N GLN A 429 -22.53 11.40 11.59
CA GLN A 429 -22.96 11.50 12.99
C GLN A 429 -21.74 11.45 13.92
N GLY A 430 -21.45 12.58 14.57
CA GLY A 430 -20.30 12.72 15.46
C GLY A 430 -19.23 13.71 14.97
N SER A 431 -19.36 14.24 13.75
CA SER A 431 -18.52 15.35 13.28
C SER A 431 -18.65 16.57 14.20
N GLU A 432 -17.55 17.31 14.35
CA GLU A 432 -17.50 18.52 15.20
C GLU A 432 -18.37 19.66 14.66
N GLU A 433 -18.63 19.66 13.35
CA GLU A 433 -19.43 20.67 12.67
C GLU A 433 -20.48 20.06 11.74
N SER A 434 -21.55 20.82 11.51
CA SER A 434 -22.58 20.48 10.53
C SER A 434 -22.04 20.74 9.13
N GLY A 435 -22.24 19.78 8.22
CA GLY A 435 -21.85 19.96 6.84
C GLY A 435 -22.51 18.98 5.88
N SER A 436 -22.08 19.06 4.64
CA SER A 436 -22.54 18.16 3.57
C SER A 436 -22.13 16.72 3.84
N VAL A 437 -22.99 15.78 3.46
CA VAL A 437 -22.63 14.35 3.42
C VAL A 437 -21.64 14.08 2.30
N SER A 438 -21.68 14.84 1.20
CA SER A 438 -20.88 14.57 -0.01
C SER A 438 -20.83 15.83 -0.85
N SER A 439 -20.03 16.84 -0.47
CA SER A 439 -19.90 18.05 -1.29
C SER A 439 -19.25 17.74 -2.65
N LEU A 440 -19.51 18.58 -3.65
CA LEU A 440 -18.94 18.40 -5.00
C LEU A 440 -17.41 18.36 -4.97
N GLU A 441 -16.78 19.24 -4.21
CA GLU A 441 -15.33 19.31 -4.11
C GLU A 441 -14.75 18.09 -3.36
N PHE A 442 -15.45 17.59 -2.34
CA PHE A 442 -15.07 16.33 -1.67
C PHE A 442 -15.07 15.15 -2.64
N VAL A 443 -16.13 14.98 -3.43
CA VAL A 443 -16.22 13.91 -4.44
C VAL A 443 -15.10 14.03 -5.46
N LYS A 444 -14.92 15.23 -6.02
CA LYS A 444 -13.89 15.50 -7.05
C LYS A 444 -12.48 15.15 -6.54
N ASN A 445 -12.14 15.59 -5.33
CA ASN A 445 -10.83 15.33 -4.74
C ASN A 445 -10.65 13.87 -4.31
N GLY A 446 -11.70 13.24 -3.77
CA GLY A 446 -11.69 11.83 -3.41
C GLY A 446 -11.42 10.93 -4.61
N VAL A 447 -12.13 11.14 -5.73
CA VAL A 447 -11.95 10.32 -6.94
C VAL A 447 -10.56 10.53 -7.55
N ALA A 448 -10.09 11.79 -7.63
CA ALA A 448 -8.75 12.09 -8.12
C ALA A 448 -7.66 11.40 -7.27
N SER A 449 -7.83 11.39 -5.95
CA SER A 449 -6.90 10.72 -5.03
C SER A 449 -6.92 9.20 -5.18
N MET A 450 -8.10 8.61 -5.41
CA MET A 450 -8.25 7.18 -5.65
C MET A 450 -7.57 6.78 -6.97
N VAL A 451 -7.78 7.53 -8.06
CA VAL A 451 -7.14 7.27 -9.37
C VAL A 451 -5.62 7.46 -9.35
N ALA A 452 -5.08 8.28 -8.44
CA ALA A 452 -3.64 8.38 -8.25
C ALA A 452 -3.01 7.11 -7.64
N SER A 453 -3.81 6.26 -6.99
CA SER A 453 -3.34 5.06 -6.29
C SER A 453 -3.77 3.75 -6.95
N VAL A 454 -4.93 3.75 -7.61
CA VAL A 454 -5.58 2.57 -8.20
C VAL A 454 -5.80 2.82 -9.69
N PRO A 455 -5.54 1.82 -10.57
CA PRO A 455 -5.90 1.94 -11.99
C PRO A 455 -7.38 2.35 -12.14
N LYS A 456 -7.66 3.44 -12.87
CA LYS A 456 -9.00 4.02 -12.97
C LYS A 456 -10.06 3.02 -13.43
N GLU A 457 -9.69 2.05 -14.26
CA GLU A 457 -10.54 0.96 -14.76
C GLU A 457 -11.00 0.00 -13.66
N ARG A 458 -10.47 0.13 -12.44
CA ARG A 458 -10.86 -0.60 -11.23
C ARG A 458 -11.52 0.30 -10.17
N VAL A 459 -11.57 1.61 -10.38
CA VAL A 459 -12.18 2.54 -9.41
C VAL A 459 -13.68 2.64 -9.65
N VAL A 460 -14.49 2.51 -8.60
CA VAL A 460 -15.93 2.80 -8.63
C VAL A 460 -16.18 3.92 -7.63
N ALA A 461 -16.88 4.99 -8.01
CA ALA A 461 -17.18 6.09 -7.09
C ALA A 461 -18.59 5.97 -6.52
N ALA A 462 -18.70 5.91 -5.21
CA ALA A 462 -19.96 5.75 -4.50
C ALA A 462 -20.54 7.09 -4.06
N LEU A 463 -21.81 7.34 -4.34
CA LEU A 463 -22.52 8.58 -4.01
C LEU A 463 -23.74 8.30 -3.12
N PRO A 464 -24.13 9.24 -2.24
CA PRO A 464 -25.21 9.00 -1.31
C PRO A 464 -26.58 9.33 -1.93
N PHE A 465 -27.60 8.55 -1.57
CA PHE A 465 -29.02 8.85 -1.77
C PHE A 465 -29.68 9.47 -0.53
N TYR A 466 -28.87 9.83 0.47
CA TYR A 466 -29.33 10.43 1.71
C TYR A 466 -28.56 11.71 2.00
N THR A 467 -29.17 12.53 2.84
CA THR A 467 -28.56 13.70 3.46
C THR A 467 -28.72 13.61 4.98
N ARG A 468 -28.14 14.55 5.71
CA ARG A 468 -28.28 14.71 7.16
C ARG A 468 -28.94 16.04 7.50
N LEU A 469 -30.02 15.97 8.29
CA LEU A 469 -30.54 17.13 8.99
C LEU A 469 -29.76 17.31 10.28
N TRP A 470 -29.03 18.41 10.37
CA TRP A 470 -28.25 18.78 11.54
C TRP A 470 -29.06 19.63 12.49
N LYS A 471 -28.83 19.45 13.79
CA LYS A 471 -29.43 20.21 14.89
C LYS A 471 -28.31 20.81 15.73
N GLU A 472 -28.22 22.13 15.71
CA GLU A 472 -27.23 22.93 16.43
C GLU A 472 -27.87 23.64 17.64
N SER A 473 -27.22 23.55 18.80
CA SER A 473 -27.61 24.29 20.00
C SER A 473 -27.09 25.74 19.96
N LYS A 474 -27.82 26.65 20.62
CA LYS A 474 -27.38 28.05 20.83
C LYS A 474 -26.24 28.19 21.85
N SER A 475 -26.05 27.21 22.72
CA SER A 475 -24.97 27.24 23.73
C SER A 475 -23.62 27.00 23.07
N LYS A 476 -22.67 27.94 23.22
CA LYS A 476 -21.28 27.76 22.77
C LYS A 476 -20.72 26.44 23.30
N GLY A 477 -20.24 25.57 22.41
CA GLY A 477 -19.56 24.31 22.75
C GLY A 477 -20.40 23.03 22.71
N GLY A 478 -21.68 23.08 22.36
CA GLY A 478 -22.46 21.87 22.12
C GLY A 478 -22.19 21.27 20.74
N LYS A 479 -21.69 20.02 20.67
CA LYS A 479 -21.54 19.30 19.39
C LYS A 479 -22.89 19.14 18.69
N PRO A 480 -22.96 19.34 17.37
CA PRO A 480 -24.20 19.18 16.63
C PRO A 480 -24.62 17.71 16.61
N THR A 481 -25.92 17.45 16.58
CA THR A 481 -26.47 16.10 16.33
C THR A 481 -27.10 16.07 14.95
N SER A 482 -27.21 14.89 14.35
CA SER A 482 -27.84 14.77 13.04
C SER A 482 -28.57 13.46 12.82
N GLN A 483 -29.57 13.52 11.95
CA GLN A 483 -30.36 12.38 11.51
C GLN A 483 -30.33 12.27 9.99
N ALA A 484 -30.19 11.05 9.47
CA ALA A 484 -30.18 10.78 8.05
C ALA A 484 -31.60 10.76 7.46
N TYR A 485 -31.77 11.34 6.27
CA TYR A 485 -33.01 11.36 5.50
C TYR A 485 -32.73 11.05 4.03
N GLY A 486 -33.54 10.18 3.43
CA GLY A 486 -33.54 10.00 1.97
C GLY A 486 -34.06 11.24 1.24
N MET A 487 -33.85 11.31 -0.08
CA MET A 487 -34.14 12.48 -0.92
C MET A 487 -35.57 13.03 -0.72
N SER A 488 -36.60 12.18 -0.82
CA SER A 488 -38.01 12.61 -0.65
C SER A 488 -38.34 13.06 0.77
N ALA A 489 -37.75 12.40 1.78
CA ALA A 489 -38.01 12.72 3.18
C ALA A 489 -37.35 14.05 3.58
N ALA A 490 -36.16 14.32 3.04
CA ALA A 490 -35.44 15.59 3.21
C ALA A 490 -36.22 16.78 2.63
N GLU A 491 -36.89 16.62 1.48
CA GLU A 491 -37.77 17.67 0.96
C GLU A 491 -39.05 17.84 1.78
N THR A 492 -39.61 16.73 2.27
CA THR A 492 -40.84 16.76 3.08
C THR A 492 -40.61 17.51 4.38
N ILE A 493 -39.46 17.31 5.04
CA ILE A 493 -39.14 18.03 6.28
C ILE A 493 -38.95 19.53 6.06
N LEU A 494 -38.36 19.95 4.93
CA LEU A 494 -38.26 21.37 4.61
C LEU A 494 -39.64 22.00 4.36
N LYS A 495 -40.52 21.29 3.64
CA LYS A 495 -41.90 21.74 3.41
C LYS A 495 -42.70 21.86 4.70
N SER A 496 -42.55 20.93 5.65
CA SER A 496 -43.24 21.02 6.95
C SER A 496 -42.78 22.17 7.84
N HIS A 497 -41.65 22.81 7.51
CA HIS A 497 -41.11 23.97 8.22
C HIS A 497 -41.11 25.24 7.34
N ASP A 498 -41.94 25.28 6.29
CA ASP A 498 -42.08 26.42 5.36
C ASP A 498 -40.73 26.98 4.87
N THR A 499 -39.75 26.09 4.72
CA THR A 499 -38.36 26.44 4.39
C THR A 499 -38.03 25.96 2.99
N THR A 500 -37.40 26.83 2.19
CA THR A 500 -36.96 26.51 0.83
C THR A 500 -35.44 26.48 0.78
N ALA A 501 -34.87 25.43 0.19
CA ALA A 501 -33.44 25.34 -0.04
C ALA A 501 -33.00 26.23 -1.21
N LYS A 502 -31.79 26.77 -1.14
CA LYS A 502 -31.17 27.58 -2.18
C LYS A 502 -29.89 26.91 -2.65
N TRP A 503 -29.60 27.02 -3.93
CA TRP A 503 -28.36 26.51 -4.49
C TRP A 503 -27.15 27.15 -3.82
N ASP A 504 -26.21 26.33 -3.35
CA ASP A 504 -24.91 26.72 -2.83
C ASP A 504 -23.83 26.18 -3.77
N ASP A 505 -23.18 27.08 -4.50
CA ASP A 505 -22.10 26.74 -5.42
C ASP A 505 -20.87 26.15 -4.73
N THR A 506 -20.68 26.43 -3.43
CA THR A 506 -19.53 25.94 -2.66
C THR A 506 -19.61 24.44 -2.48
N THR A 507 -20.77 23.93 -2.06
CA THR A 507 -20.96 22.49 -1.85
C THR A 507 -21.52 21.80 -3.09
N GLY A 508 -22.01 22.56 -4.08
CA GLY A 508 -22.68 22.02 -5.26
C GLY A 508 -24.00 21.34 -4.91
N GLN A 509 -24.74 21.88 -3.94
CA GLN A 509 -25.99 21.32 -3.42
C GLN A 509 -27.00 22.43 -3.10
N TYR A 510 -28.26 22.04 -2.95
CA TYR A 510 -29.25 22.92 -2.34
C TYR A 510 -29.11 22.90 -0.81
N PHE A 511 -28.85 24.06 -0.22
CA PHE A 511 -28.72 24.25 1.22
C PHE A 511 -29.95 24.94 1.81
N ALA A 512 -30.41 24.48 2.97
CA ALA A 512 -31.44 25.13 3.76
C ALA A 512 -31.05 25.22 5.23
N GLN A 513 -31.50 26.30 5.87
CA GLN A 513 -31.36 26.52 7.30
C GLN A 513 -32.64 27.14 7.86
N TYR A 514 -33.09 26.66 9.02
CA TYR A 514 -34.22 27.23 9.76
C TYR A 514 -34.01 27.16 11.27
N LYS A 515 -34.83 27.88 12.04
CA LYS A 515 -34.81 27.86 13.50
C LYS A 515 -36.12 27.29 14.03
N ASP A 516 -36.02 26.32 14.92
CA ASP A 516 -37.19 25.72 15.57
C ASP A 516 -36.83 25.24 16.98
N GLY A 517 -37.75 25.41 17.93
CA GLY A 517 -37.58 24.96 19.32
C GLY A 517 -36.32 25.46 20.03
N GLY A 518 -35.77 26.62 19.63
CA GLY A 518 -34.53 27.17 20.18
C GLY A 518 -33.24 26.63 19.54
N TYR A 519 -33.33 25.74 18.56
CA TYR A 519 -32.21 25.17 17.81
C TYR A 519 -32.11 25.76 16.40
N THR A 520 -30.93 25.64 15.80
CA THR A 520 -30.74 25.90 14.36
C THR A 520 -30.64 24.57 13.64
N TYR A 521 -31.42 24.40 12.59
CA TYR A 521 -31.39 23.21 11.74
C TYR A 521 -30.75 23.54 10.40
N LYS A 522 -29.89 22.65 9.90
CA LYS A 522 -29.16 22.80 8.64
C LYS A 522 -29.23 21.51 7.82
N ILE A 523 -29.37 21.62 6.52
CA ILE A 523 -29.43 20.46 5.61
C ILE A 523 -28.88 20.83 4.22
N TRP A 524 -28.13 19.90 3.63
CA TRP A 524 -27.58 19.98 2.27
C TRP A 524 -28.18 18.86 1.43
N LEU A 525 -29.11 19.17 0.55
CA LEU A 525 -29.92 18.17 -0.14
C LEU A 525 -29.11 17.40 -1.18
N GLU A 526 -29.38 16.10 -1.25
CA GLU A 526 -29.12 15.30 -2.44
C GLU A 526 -30.36 15.30 -3.33
N GLU A 527 -30.18 15.72 -4.58
CA GLU A 527 -31.18 15.71 -5.64
C GLU A 527 -30.50 15.57 -7.00
N GLU A 528 -31.27 15.48 -8.08
CA GLU A 528 -30.76 15.11 -9.40
C GLU A 528 -29.75 16.09 -9.98
N THR A 529 -29.81 17.38 -9.63
CA THR A 529 -28.86 18.41 -10.09
C THR A 529 -27.51 18.26 -9.39
N SER A 530 -27.51 18.18 -8.06
CA SER A 530 -26.34 17.88 -7.21
C SER A 530 -25.69 16.57 -7.64
N LEU A 531 -26.49 15.51 -7.76
CA LEU A 531 -26.01 14.20 -8.17
C LEU A 531 -25.41 14.25 -9.59
N GLY A 532 -26.09 14.89 -10.54
CA GLY A 532 -25.59 15.05 -11.90
C GLY A 532 -24.23 15.76 -11.95
N LYS A 533 -24.05 16.85 -11.19
CA LYS A 533 -22.76 17.56 -11.12
C LYS A 533 -21.64 16.68 -10.56
N LYS A 534 -21.91 15.90 -9.52
CA LYS A 534 -20.93 14.95 -8.97
C LYS A 534 -20.60 13.85 -9.97
N MET A 535 -21.62 13.32 -10.63
CA MET A 535 -21.44 12.28 -11.66
C MET A 535 -20.64 12.79 -12.86
N ASP A 536 -20.78 14.07 -13.24
CA ASP A 536 -19.95 14.71 -14.26
C ASP A 536 -18.46 14.73 -13.85
N GLU A 537 -18.14 15.10 -12.60
CA GLU A 537 -16.74 15.10 -12.11
C GLU A 537 -16.16 13.69 -12.03
N VAL A 538 -16.93 12.71 -11.57
CA VAL A 538 -16.53 11.29 -11.57
C VAL A 538 -16.28 10.81 -13.00
N ALA A 539 -17.18 11.09 -13.94
CA ALA A 539 -17.09 10.64 -15.32
C ALA A 539 -15.85 11.22 -16.04
N LYS A 540 -15.43 12.45 -15.72
CA LYS A 540 -14.18 13.05 -16.25
C LYS A 540 -12.94 12.22 -15.92
N GLN A 541 -12.94 11.51 -14.79
CA GLN A 541 -11.84 10.65 -14.36
C GLN A 541 -11.81 9.29 -15.09
N LYS A 542 -12.85 8.97 -15.88
CA LYS A 542 -12.98 7.73 -16.66
C LYS A 542 -12.82 6.48 -15.79
N VAL A 543 -13.39 6.53 -14.59
CA VAL A 543 -13.39 5.42 -13.64
C VAL A 543 -14.31 4.28 -14.14
N ALA A 544 -14.17 3.10 -13.53
CA ALA A 544 -14.90 1.89 -13.89
C ALA A 544 -16.43 2.00 -13.71
N GLY A 545 -16.89 2.86 -12.80
CA GLY A 545 -18.32 2.98 -12.56
C GLY A 545 -18.73 3.85 -11.38
N PHE A 546 -20.00 3.68 -11.04
CA PHE A 546 -20.71 4.39 -9.98
C PHE A 546 -21.36 3.40 -9.03
N ALA A 547 -21.45 3.77 -7.76
CA ALA A 547 -22.19 3.03 -6.75
C ALA A 547 -23.09 3.98 -5.94
N PHE A 548 -24.16 3.46 -5.31
CA PHE A 548 -25.12 4.33 -4.62
C PHE A 548 -25.59 3.78 -3.27
N TRP A 549 -25.27 4.52 -2.19
CA TRP A 549 -25.71 4.19 -0.83
C TRP A 549 -26.88 5.09 -0.39
N LYS A 550 -28.07 4.57 -0.15
CA LYS A 550 -28.51 3.18 -0.40
C LYS A 550 -29.85 3.18 -1.10
N LEU A 551 -30.14 2.05 -1.74
CA LEU A 551 -31.40 1.82 -2.41
C LEU A 551 -32.59 2.02 -1.46
N GLY A 552 -33.63 2.67 -1.96
CA GLY A 552 -34.82 3.06 -1.22
C GLY A 552 -34.75 4.46 -0.60
N CYS A 553 -33.60 5.14 -0.68
CA CYS A 553 -33.47 6.54 -0.26
C CYS A 553 -33.57 7.53 -1.43
N GLU A 554 -33.44 7.07 -2.66
CA GLU A 554 -33.56 7.89 -3.86
C GLU A 554 -35.01 8.19 -4.27
N ARG A 555 -35.15 9.10 -5.23
CA ARG A 555 -36.40 9.27 -5.98
C ARG A 555 -36.36 8.40 -7.24
N PRO A 556 -37.52 7.93 -7.74
CA PRO A 556 -37.56 7.24 -9.04
C PRO A 556 -36.93 8.05 -10.18
N ALA A 557 -37.10 9.39 -10.17
CA ALA A 557 -36.51 10.27 -11.18
C ALA A 557 -34.96 10.28 -11.20
N THR A 558 -34.33 9.98 -10.06
CA THR A 558 -32.87 9.92 -9.92
C THR A 558 -32.24 8.94 -10.90
N TRP A 559 -32.89 7.80 -11.18
CA TRP A 559 -32.40 6.80 -12.12
C TRP A 559 -32.29 7.32 -13.56
N SER A 560 -33.12 8.30 -13.96
CA SER A 560 -33.00 8.94 -15.27
C SER A 560 -31.75 9.81 -15.38
N THR A 561 -31.29 10.39 -14.27
CA THR A 561 -29.99 11.09 -14.22
C THR A 561 -28.84 10.08 -14.31
N ILE A 562 -28.92 8.98 -13.57
CA ILE A 562 -27.87 7.94 -13.55
C ILE A 562 -27.70 7.28 -14.93
N GLN A 563 -28.81 7.00 -15.63
CA GLN A 563 -28.83 6.38 -16.96
C GLN A 563 -27.99 7.13 -18.01
N LYS A 564 -27.74 8.44 -17.83
CA LYS A 564 -26.90 9.23 -18.74
C LYS A 564 -25.45 8.76 -18.73
N TYR A 565 -25.00 8.19 -17.61
CA TYR A 565 -23.61 7.80 -17.36
C TYR A 565 -23.39 6.28 -17.41
N CYS A 566 -24.36 5.50 -16.95
CA CYS A 566 -24.30 4.03 -16.92
C CYS A 566 -25.07 3.45 -18.11
N LYS A 567 -24.38 3.26 -19.25
CA LYS A 567 -24.96 2.77 -20.51
C LYS A 567 -24.63 1.32 -20.81
#